data_AF-A0A5E4B5P2-F1
#
_entry.id   AF-A0A5E4B5P2-F1
#
_cell.length_a   1.000
_cell.length_b   1.000
_cell.length_c   1.000
_cell.angle_alpha   90.00
_cell.angle_beta   90.00
_cell.angle_gamma   90.00
#
_symmetry.space_group_name_H-M   'P 1'
#
loop_
_entity.id
_entity.type
_entity.pdbx_description
1 polymer ?
#
loop_
_entity_poly.entity_id
_entity_poly.type
_entity_poly.pdbx_seq_one_letter_code
_entity_poly.pdbx_strand_id
1 'polypeptide(L)'
;VYQLVVKEERLQKSRRAADIIECFSVPVSYRNASSLDSLHYFAAELKPANLPVTQPFTVGDNKTYNGYWNPPLSPLKSYSIYFQALSKANG
;
A
#
# COMPACT_ATOMS: atom_id res chain seq x y z
N VAL A 1 0.64 -9.85 -10.26
CA VAL A 1 -0.42 -9.47 -9.29
C VAL A 1 -0.30 -7.98 -9.08
N TYR A 2 -1.39 -7.27 -8.87
CA TYR A 2 -1.32 -5.85 -8.55
C TYR A 2 -1.56 -5.65 -7.07
N GLN A 3 -0.88 -4.70 -6.47
CA GLN A 3 -1.01 -4.37 -5.06
C GLN A 3 -1.36 -2.90 -4.89
N LEU A 4 -2.29 -2.66 -3.97
CA LEU A 4 -2.57 -1.32 -3.48
C LEU A 4 -1.80 -1.16 -2.17
N VAL A 5 -0.78 -0.29 -2.18
CA VAL A 5 0.14 -0.07 -1.06
C VAL A 5 -0.16 1.26 -0.41
N VAL A 6 -0.28 1.25 0.91
CA VAL A 6 -0.42 2.44 1.74
C VAL A 6 0.93 2.69 2.39
N LYS A 7 1.49 3.88 2.18
CA LYS A 7 2.73 4.32 2.82
C LYS A 7 2.45 5.53 3.70
N GLU A 8 2.81 5.46 4.97
CA GLU A 8 2.87 6.61 5.85
C GLU A 8 4.07 7.49 5.46
N GLU A 9 3.79 8.76 5.15
CA GLU A 9 4.82 9.75 4.88
C GLU A 9 5.33 10.33 6.20
N ARG A 10 6.63 10.19 6.45
CA ARG A 10 7.31 10.94 7.52
C ARG A 10 7.68 12.32 6.97
N LEU A 11 7.57 13.36 7.80
CA LEU A 11 8.07 14.70 7.49
C LEU A 11 9.58 14.64 7.19
N GLN A 12 9.94 14.43 5.93
CA GLN A 12 11.31 14.52 5.45
C GLN A 12 11.69 16.00 5.48
N LYS A 13 12.75 16.36 6.21
CA LYS A 13 13.34 17.70 6.14
C LYS A 13 13.88 17.89 4.73
N SER A 14 13.08 18.51 3.86
CA SER A 14 13.40 19.05 2.53
C SER A 14 14.81 18.73 2.04
N ARG A 15 14.95 17.63 1.30
CA ARG A 15 15.99 17.53 0.27
C ARG A 15 15.28 17.36 -1.06
N ARG A 16 15.41 18.38 -1.92
CA ARG A 16 15.02 18.35 -3.32
C ARG A 16 15.87 17.32 -4.07
N ALA A 17 15.53 16.04 -3.94
CA ALA A 17 15.72 15.06 -4.98
C ALA A 17 14.31 14.68 -5.40
N ALA A 18 14.03 14.57 -6.71
CA ALA A 18 12.79 13.94 -7.14
C ALA A 18 12.73 12.59 -6.43
N ASP A 19 11.73 12.40 -5.54
CA ASP A 19 11.59 11.17 -4.76
C ASP A 19 11.66 10.01 -5.76
N ILE A 20 12.76 9.28 -5.74
CA ILE A 20 12.88 8.05 -6.51
C ILE A 20 11.83 7.14 -5.88
N ILE A 21 10.71 6.96 -6.57
CA ILE A 21 9.66 6.03 -6.16
C ILE A 21 10.24 4.63 -6.38
N GLU A 22 11.00 4.15 -5.40
CA GLU A 22 11.38 2.75 -5.34
C GLU A 22 10.11 1.93 -5.12
N CYS A 23 9.86 0.95 -5.99
CA CYS A 23 8.78 -0.01 -5.78
C CYS A 23 8.92 -0.70 -4.43
N PHE A 24 7.79 -1.06 -3.81
CA PHE A 24 7.79 -1.80 -2.54
C PHE A 24 8.11 -3.27 -2.83
N SER A 25 9.38 -3.62 -2.71
CA SER A 25 9.93 -4.91 -3.12
C SER A 25 9.49 -6.08 -2.24
N VAL A 26 9.23 -5.83 -0.95
CA VAL A 26 8.74 -6.83 0.00
C VAL A 26 7.28 -6.57 0.30
N PRO A 27 6.34 -7.45 -0.09
CA PRO A 27 4.94 -7.28 0.27
C PRO A 27 4.75 -7.58 1.76
N VAL A 28 4.31 -6.59 2.52
CA VAL A 28 4.04 -6.73 3.96
C VAL A 28 2.56 -6.44 4.24
N SER A 29 1.87 -7.37 4.90
CA SER A 29 0.50 -7.15 5.35
C SER A 29 0.45 -6.13 6.48
N TYR A 30 -0.70 -5.49 6.73
CA TYR A 30 -0.80 -4.51 7.81
C TYR A 30 -0.37 -5.04 9.19
N ARG A 31 -0.78 -6.28 9.52
CA ARG A 31 -0.40 -6.94 10.79
C ARG A 31 1.12 -7.06 10.91
N ASN A 32 1.79 -7.51 9.85
CA ASN A 32 3.24 -7.67 9.87
C ASN A 32 3.96 -6.32 9.83
N ALA A 33 3.44 -5.34 9.10
CA ALA A 33 4.02 -4.00 9.03
C ALA A 33 4.05 -3.34 10.41
N SER A 34 2.98 -3.54 11.19
CA SER A 34 2.89 -3.05 12.58
C SER A 34 3.95 -3.70 13.48
N SER A 35 4.19 -5.00 13.33
CA SER A 35 5.20 -5.73 14.10
C SER A 35 6.65 -5.42 13.66
N LEU A 36 6.86 -5.07 12.39
CA LEU A 36 8.17 -4.81 11.80
C LEU A 36 8.55 -3.31 11.77
N ASP A 37 7.72 -2.43 12.34
CA ASP A 37 7.85 -0.96 12.23
C ASP A 37 8.00 -0.48 10.76
N SER A 38 7.32 -1.17 9.84
CA SER A 38 7.32 -0.78 8.43
C SER A 38 6.40 0.41 8.21
N LEU A 39 6.87 1.38 7.43
CA LEU A 39 6.08 2.54 7.00
C LEU A 39 5.09 2.25 5.89
N HIS A 40 5.10 1.04 5.34
CA HIS A 40 4.18 0.66 4.28
C HIS A 40 3.60 -0.73 4.49
N TYR A 41 2.40 -0.92 3.97
CA TYR A 41 1.72 -2.20 3.90
C TYR A 41 0.86 -2.27 2.64
N PHE A 42 0.63 -3.47 2.11
CA PHE A 42 -0.39 -3.65 1.08
C PHE A 42 -1.77 -3.79 1.73
N ALA A 43 -2.75 -3.06 1.20
CA ALA A 43 -4.13 -3.04 1.68
C ALA A 43 -5.08 -3.85 0.78
N ALA A 44 -4.62 -4.26 -0.41
CA ALA A 44 -5.32 -5.20 -1.28
C ALA A 44 -4.38 -5.83 -2.30
N GLU A 45 -4.73 -7.04 -2.75
CA GLU A 45 -4.19 -7.62 -3.99
C GLU A 45 -5.29 -7.76 -5.04
N LEU A 46 -4.97 -7.35 -6.26
CA LEU A 46 -5.86 -7.38 -7.40
C LEU A 46 -5.27 -8.29 -8.46
N LYS A 47 -6.03 -9.33 -8.85
CA LYS A 47 -5.68 -10.19 -9.97
C LYS A 47 -5.83 -9.40 -11.28
N PRO A 48 -4.98 -9.62 -12.30
CA PRO A 48 -5.11 -8.92 -13.59
C PRO A 48 -6.53 -9.00 -14.19
N ALA A 49 -7.20 -10.15 -14.04
CA ALA A 49 -8.57 -10.37 -14.51
C ALA A 49 -9.62 -9.44 -13.86
N ASN A 50 -9.33 -8.90 -12.67
CA ASN A 50 -10.24 -8.03 -11.93
C ASN A 50 -10.02 -6.53 -12.25
N LEU A 51 -8.91 -6.16 -12.90
CA LEU A 51 -8.60 -4.76 -13.20
C LEU A 51 -9.57 -4.06 -14.16
N PRO A 52 -10.16 -4.74 -15.17
CA PRO A 52 -11.16 -4.11 -16.03
C PRO A 52 -12.48 -3.84 -15.31
N VAL A 53 -12.70 -4.43 -14.13
CA VAL A 53 -13.93 -4.30 -13.35
C VAL A 53 -13.76 -3.21 -12.32
N THR A 54 -14.73 -2.30 -12.24
CA THR A 54 -14.75 -1.30 -11.16
C THR A 54 -14.97 -2.00 -9.83
N GLN A 55 -13.98 -1.94 -8.94
CA GLN A 55 -14.07 -2.50 -7.61
C GLN A 55 -14.00 -1.38 -6.57
N PRO A 56 -15.06 -1.15 -5.78
CA PRO A 56 -15.02 -0.15 -4.73
C PRO A 56 -14.01 -0.56 -3.67
N PHE A 57 -13.07 0.33 -3.38
CA PHE A 57 -12.06 0.16 -2.35
C PHE A 57 -11.71 1.51 -1.76
N THR A 58 -11.74 1.61 -0.44
CA THR A 58 -11.43 2.83 0.29
C THR A 58 -10.30 2.53 1.26
N VAL A 59 -9.33 3.45 1.36
CA VAL A 59 -8.26 3.37 2.35
C VAL A 59 -8.65 4.12 3.62
N GLY A 60 -8.44 3.52 4.78
CA GLY A 60 -8.63 4.17 6.07
C GLY A 60 -10.03 4.08 6.64
N ASP A 61 -10.94 3.30 6.05
CA ASP A 61 -12.35 3.25 6.43
C ASP A 61 -12.69 2.16 7.46
N ASN A 62 -11.68 1.44 7.97
CA ASN A 62 -11.82 0.35 8.93
C ASN A 62 -12.70 -0.81 8.42
N LYS A 63 -12.70 -1.09 7.11
CA LYS A 63 -13.43 -2.22 6.52
C LYS A 63 -12.50 -3.29 5.97
N THR A 64 -13.05 -4.48 5.74
CA THR A 64 -12.35 -5.59 5.13
C THR A 64 -12.85 -5.80 3.70
N TYR A 65 -11.92 -5.83 2.74
CA TYR A 65 -12.20 -6.03 1.32
C TYR A 65 -11.48 -7.29 0.85
N ASN A 66 -12.22 -8.29 0.36
CA ASN A 66 -11.65 -9.56 -0.14
C ASN A 66 -10.64 -10.23 0.81
N GLY A 67 -10.87 -10.15 2.13
CA GLY A 67 -9.97 -10.70 3.15
C GLY A 67 -8.83 -9.78 3.58
N TYR A 68 -8.66 -8.61 2.96
CA TYR A 68 -7.70 -7.59 3.38
C TYR A 68 -8.39 -6.57 4.28
N TRP A 69 -8.01 -6.53 5.55
CA TRP A 69 -8.47 -5.51 6.49
C TRP A 69 -7.76 -4.19 6.22
N ASN A 70 -8.54 -3.13 6.01
CA ASN A 70 -8.07 -1.77 5.79
C ASN A 70 -8.22 -0.97 7.09
N PRO A 71 -7.15 -0.84 7.89
CA PRO A 71 -7.21 -0.21 9.20
C PRO A 71 -7.52 1.29 9.08
N PRO A 72 -8.07 1.92 10.14
CA PRO A 72 -8.28 3.37 10.13
C PRO A 72 -6.95 4.11 10.01
N LEU A 73 -6.89 5.08 9.10
CA LEU A 73 -5.73 5.97 8.99
C LEU A 73 -5.82 7.09 10.04
N SER A 74 -4.67 7.47 10.59
CA SER A 74 -4.63 8.57 11.55
C SER A 74 -4.84 9.91 10.82
N PRO A 75 -5.76 10.78 11.27
CA PRO A 75 -5.94 12.10 10.67
C PRO A 75 -4.75 13.04 10.89
N LEU A 76 -3.81 12.67 11.77
CA LEU A 76 -2.62 13.46 12.10
C LEU A 76 -1.40 13.11 11.25
N LYS A 77 -1.55 12.17 10.30
CA LYS A 77 -0.47 11.66 9.46
C LYS A 77 -0.80 11.87 7.99
N SER A 78 0.24 11.93 7.17
CA SER A 78 0.12 11.97 5.71
C SER A 78 0.40 10.59 5.14
N TYR A 79 -0.33 10.23 4.08
CA TYR A 79 -0.19 8.93 3.44
C TYR A 79 -0.15 9.08 1.92
N SER A 80 0.69 8.30 1.28
CA SER A 80 0.67 8.12 -0.17
C SER A 80 0.14 6.73 -0.50
N ILE A 81 -0.73 6.67 -1.51
CA ILE A 81 -1.36 5.42 -1.96
C ILE A 81 -0.79 5.08 -3.33
N TYR A 82 -0.20 3.89 -3.44
CA TYR A 82 0.44 3.43 -4.66
C TYR A 82 -0.30 2.23 -5.22
N PHE A 83 -0.35 2.16 -6.54
CA PHE A 83 -0.81 0.99 -7.26
C PHE A 83 0.37 0.39 -8.02
N GLN A 84 0.85 -0.78 -7.61
CA GLN A 84 2.05 -1.40 -8.17
C GLN A 84 1.76 -2.74 -8.83
N ALA A 85 2.44 -3.01 -9.95
CA ALA A 85 2.44 -4.30 -10.60
C ALA A 85 3.63 -5.13 -10.12
N LEU A 86 3.37 -6.35 -9.65
CA LEU A 86 4.41 -7.31 -9.30
C LEU A 86 4.77 -8.17 -10.51
N SER A 87 6.06 -8.15 -10.86
CA SER A 87 6.64 -9.05 -11.85
C SER A 87 6.72 -10.48 -11.31
N LYS A 88 6.44 -11.46 -12.16
CA LYS A 88 6.68 -12.89 -11.87
C LYS A 88 8.08 -13.36 -12.28
N ALA A 89 8.89 -12.50 -12.89
CA ALA A 89 10.17 -12.89 -13.45
C ALA A 89 11.18 -13.41 -12.40
N ASN A 90 10.99 -13.03 -11.13
CA ASN A 90 11.91 -13.32 -10.03
C ASN A 90 11.22 -14.10 -8.90
N GLY A 91 10.38 -15.09 -9.24
CA GLY A 91 9.62 -15.90 -8.28
C GLY A 91 10.40 -16.29 -7.03
#